data_AF-A0A7K4MR22-F1
#
_entry.id   AF-A0A7K4MR22-F1
#
_cell.length_a   1.000
_cell.length_b   1.000
_cell.length_c   1.000
_cell.angle_alpha   90.00
_cell.angle_beta   90.00
_cell.angle_gamma   90.00
#
_symmetry.space_group_name_H-M   'P 1'
#
loop_
_entity.id
_entity.type
_entity.pdbx_description
1 polymer ?
#
loop_
_entity_poly.entity_id
_entity_poly.type
_entity_poly.pdbx_seq_one_letter_code
_entity_poly.pdbx_strand_id
1 'polypeptide(L)'
;MGSIVAEIAERIASSSAGARTELEIRGGLALPGTLTLSTAETTVVDGNKLGKVDFQAPVDSAGTDAILVGASIWAEADATFSSSVNSTELVFATGSTDTAVEKLRIASDGKVGIGTSVPVTDLTVEGPITLKEQADADADTAAYGQLWVNTATPNQLYFTDDAGYDQKVSGGTALRVHSHNSWVMGG
;
A
#
# COMPACT_ATOMS: atom_id res chain seq x y z
N MET A 1 49.60 9.55 5.19
CA MET A 1 48.58 8.63 5.71
C MET A 1 47.43 9.45 6.27
N GLY A 2 46.25 9.40 5.64
CA GLY A 2 45.03 9.92 6.25
C GLY A 2 44.78 9.15 7.55
N SER A 3 44.60 9.88 8.65
CA SER A 3 44.48 9.25 9.96
C SER A 3 43.24 8.36 9.97
N ILE A 4 43.40 7.10 10.38
CA ILE A 4 42.29 6.19 10.69
C ILE A 4 41.33 6.85 11.69
N VAL A 5 41.81 7.80 12.49
CA VAL A 5 41.04 8.61 13.44
C VAL A 5 40.10 9.60 12.73
N ALA A 6 40.43 10.11 11.54
CA ALA A 6 39.53 10.97 10.77
C ALA A 6 38.37 10.16 10.14
N GLU A 7 38.68 8.99 9.59
CA GLU A 7 37.69 8.06 9.03
C GLU A 7 36.79 7.44 10.13
N ILE A 8 37.34 7.19 11.32
CA ILE A 8 36.58 6.74 12.50
C ILE A 8 35.76 7.88 13.11
N ALA A 9 36.26 9.12 13.17
CA ALA A 9 35.52 10.27 13.69
C ALA A 9 34.29 10.61 12.82
N GLU A 10 34.41 10.47 11.49
CA GLU A 10 33.29 10.68 10.56
C GLU A 10 32.24 9.56 10.67
N ARG A 11 32.64 8.34 11.09
CA ARG A 11 31.74 7.22 11.43
C ARG A 11 31.12 7.32 12.83
N ILE A 12 31.77 8.01 13.79
CA ILE A 12 31.26 8.21 15.16
C ILE A 12 30.38 9.46 15.28
N ALA A 13 30.56 10.45 14.41
CA ALA A 13 29.78 11.71 14.44
C ALA A 13 28.27 11.54 14.17
N SER A 14 27.80 10.36 13.71
CA SER A 14 26.35 10.04 13.73
C SER A 14 25.80 9.79 15.14
N SER A 15 26.65 9.54 16.13
CA SER A 15 26.25 9.16 17.49
C SER A 15 26.53 10.19 18.58
N SER A 16 27.06 11.40 18.28
CA SER A 16 27.60 12.26 19.36
C SER A 16 27.24 13.76 19.33
N ALA A 17 26.10 14.16 18.77
CA ALA A 17 25.58 15.52 19.02
C ALA A 17 24.24 15.46 19.75
N GLY A 18 24.24 15.39 21.09
CA GLY A 18 23.03 15.27 21.91
C GLY A 18 22.46 13.84 21.90
N ALA A 19 21.97 13.35 23.05
CA ALA A 19 21.41 12.01 23.16
C ALA A 19 20.33 11.77 22.08
N ARG A 20 20.68 11.01 21.05
CA ARG A 20 19.73 10.58 20.02
C ARG A 20 18.98 9.40 20.63
N THR A 21 17.70 9.56 20.94
CA THR A 21 16.79 8.45 21.28
C THR A 21 16.37 7.65 20.03
N GLU A 22 17.01 7.90 18.89
CA GLU A 22 16.61 7.42 17.57
C GLU A 22 17.67 6.45 17.03
N LEU A 23 17.19 5.36 16.43
CA LEU A 23 18.02 4.51 15.61
C LEU A 23 18.19 5.18 14.24
N GLU A 24 19.42 5.54 13.87
CA GLU A 24 19.74 6.07 12.55
C GLU A 24 20.53 5.06 11.72
N ILE A 25 20.06 4.75 10.50
CA ILE A 25 20.73 3.83 9.56
C ILE A 25 21.15 4.65 8.33
N ARG A 26 22.44 4.99 8.25
CA ARG A 26 23.02 5.75 7.12
C ARG A 26 23.98 4.91 6.30
N GLY A 27 23.87 5.05 4.98
CA GLY A 27 24.91 4.62 4.05
C GLY A 27 25.98 5.69 3.88
N GLY A 28 27.04 5.35 3.17
CA GLY A 28 28.07 6.32 2.76
C GLY A 28 27.57 7.27 1.68
N LEU A 29 28.45 8.18 1.23
CA LEU A 29 28.15 9.05 0.07
C LEU A 29 27.67 8.21 -1.12
N ALA A 30 26.54 8.60 -1.70
CA ALA A 30 25.88 7.91 -2.81
C ALA A 30 25.47 6.44 -2.54
N LEU A 31 25.46 5.97 -1.29
CA LEU A 31 24.99 4.65 -0.90
C LEU A 31 23.82 4.79 0.09
N PRO A 32 22.75 3.97 -0.04
CA PRO A 32 21.67 3.97 0.93
C PRO A 32 22.11 3.33 2.26
N GLY A 33 21.48 3.74 3.36
CA GLY A 33 21.46 2.92 4.57
C GLY A 33 20.57 1.71 4.35
N THR A 34 20.94 0.54 4.86
CA THR A 34 20.15 -0.68 4.67
C THR A 34 19.89 -1.34 6.02
N LEU A 35 18.62 -1.62 6.29
CA LEU A 35 18.19 -2.50 7.36
C LEU A 35 17.83 -3.86 6.74
N THR A 36 18.63 -4.89 7.02
CA THR A 36 18.32 -6.26 6.62
C THR A 36 17.66 -6.98 7.77
N LEU A 37 16.42 -7.44 7.56
CA LEU A 37 15.71 -8.36 8.44
C LEU A 37 15.59 -9.68 7.68
N SER A 38 16.13 -10.75 8.25
CA SER A 38 16.21 -12.06 7.60
C SER A 38 15.85 -13.19 8.57
N THR A 39 15.28 -14.25 8.03
CA THR A 39 15.08 -15.51 8.75
C THR A 39 16.34 -16.37 8.69
N ALA A 40 16.53 -17.21 9.71
CA ALA A 40 17.58 -18.24 9.74
C ALA A 40 17.11 -19.57 9.12
N GLU A 41 15.85 -19.66 8.69
CA GLU A 41 15.32 -20.85 8.04
C GLU A 41 16.17 -21.24 6.82
N THR A 42 16.60 -22.50 6.79
CA THR A 42 17.41 -23.02 5.66
C THR A 42 16.55 -23.48 4.49
N THR A 43 15.24 -23.67 4.72
CA THR A 43 14.24 -23.97 3.71
C THR A 43 13.07 -23.03 3.93
N VAL A 44 13.01 -21.97 3.12
CA VAL A 44 11.90 -21.00 3.14
C VAL A 44 10.75 -21.57 2.31
N VAL A 45 9.60 -21.71 2.94
CA VAL A 45 8.34 -22.14 2.33
C VAL A 45 7.27 -21.05 2.44
N ASP A 46 6.19 -21.23 1.70
CA ASP A 46 5.01 -20.35 1.73
C ASP A 46 4.53 -20.09 3.18
N GLY A 47 4.18 -18.84 3.47
CA GLY A 47 3.79 -18.32 4.78
C GLY A 47 4.94 -18.03 5.74
N ASN A 48 6.21 -18.32 5.38
CA ASN A 48 7.35 -17.97 6.24
C ASN A 48 7.61 -16.46 6.22
N LYS A 49 7.81 -15.86 7.39
CA LYS A 49 8.17 -14.45 7.50
C LYS A 49 9.69 -14.29 7.40
N LEU A 50 10.15 -13.54 6.41
CA LEU A 50 11.58 -13.27 6.23
C LEU A 50 12.08 -12.22 7.22
N GLY A 51 11.24 -11.23 7.53
CA GLY A 51 11.55 -10.16 8.45
C GLY A 51 10.29 -9.42 8.86
N LYS A 52 10.27 -8.86 10.07
CA LYS A 52 9.09 -8.21 10.66
C LYS A 52 9.50 -6.99 11.49
N VAL A 53 8.73 -5.92 11.38
CA VAL A 53 8.77 -4.75 12.26
C VAL A 53 7.46 -4.71 13.04
N ASP A 54 7.57 -4.67 14.36
CA ASP A 54 6.42 -4.61 15.27
C ASP A 54 6.32 -3.23 15.94
N PHE A 55 5.10 -2.70 15.96
CA PHE A 55 4.73 -1.47 16.63
C PHE A 55 3.83 -1.82 17.82
N GLN A 56 4.40 -1.76 19.02
CA GLN A 56 3.76 -2.21 20.25
C GLN A 56 3.78 -1.09 21.29
N ALA A 57 2.65 -0.90 21.98
CA ALA A 57 2.59 -0.02 23.15
C ALA A 57 3.45 -0.61 24.29
N PRO A 58 3.93 0.21 25.25
CA PRO A 58 4.60 -0.31 26.44
C PRO A 58 3.74 -1.35 27.17
N VAL A 59 4.34 -2.09 28.10
CA VAL A 59 3.56 -2.94 29.03
C VAL A 59 2.67 -2.04 29.87
N ASP A 60 1.46 -1.80 29.37
CA ASP A 60 0.48 -0.91 29.95
C ASP A 60 -0.29 -1.63 31.05
N SER A 61 -0.51 -0.94 32.17
CA SER A 61 -1.29 -1.44 33.31
C SER A 61 -2.76 -1.70 33.00
N ALA A 62 -3.29 -1.13 31.91
CA ALA A 62 -4.61 -1.44 31.37
C ALA A 62 -4.72 -2.90 30.91
N GLY A 63 -3.60 -3.57 30.59
CA GLY A 63 -3.57 -4.97 30.16
C GLY A 63 -4.24 -5.19 28.80
N THR A 64 -4.80 -6.38 28.60
CA THR A 64 -5.58 -6.80 27.40
C THR A 64 -4.96 -6.34 26.07
N ASP A 65 -5.66 -5.50 25.30
CA ASP A 65 -5.22 -5.01 23.98
C ASP A 65 -4.07 -4.01 24.10
N ALA A 66 -3.96 -3.31 25.23
CA ALA A 66 -2.95 -2.28 25.46
C ALA A 66 -1.52 -2.85 25.59
N ILE A 67 -1.38 -4.17 25.70
CA ILE A 67 -0.08 -4.86 25.72
C ILE A 67 0.20 -5.67 24.45
N LEU A 68 -0.70 -5.68 23.47
CA LEU A 68 -0.53 -6.40 22.21
C LEU A 68 0.23 -5.55 21.18
N VAL A 69 0.77 -6.22 20.16
CA VAL A 69 1.30 -5.54 18.98
C VAL A 69 0.12 -4.91 18.23
N GLY A 70 0.10 -3.58 18.19
CA GLY A 70 -0.99 -2.80 17.59
C GLY A 70 -0.87 -2.67 16.07
N ALA A 71 0.34 -2.77 15.53
CA ALA A 71 0.57 -2.85 14.09
C ALA A 71 1.86 -3.61 13.76
N SER A 72 1.92 -4.17 12.56
CA SER A 72 3.11 -4.85 12.05
C SER A 72 3.29 -4.62 10.56
N ILE A 73 4.54 -4.68 10.11
CA ILE A 73 4.91 -4.79 8.70
C ILE A 73 5.84 -6.00 8.55
N TRP A 74 5.58 -6.90 7.60
CA TRP A 74 6.47 -8.04 7.35
C TRP A 74 6.54 -8.44 5.88
N ALA A 75 7.66 -9.07 5.53
CA ALA A 75 7.83 -9.79 4.28
C ALA A 75 7.48 -11.27 4.49
N GLU A 76 6.61 -11.81 3.65
CA GLU A 76 6.11 -13.19 3.70
C GLU A 76 6.49 -13.93 2.41
N ALA A 77 7.06 -15.13 2.51
CA ALA A 77 7.28 -15.95 1.32
C ALA A 77 5.95 -16.47 0.80
N ASP A 78 5.75 -16.40 -0.53
CA ASP A 78 4.54 -16.82 -1.27
C ASP A 78 4.78 -18.15 -2.02
N ALA A 79 5.98 -18.70 -1.89
CA ALA A 79 6.36 -19.95 -2.49
C ALA A 79 7.53 -20.59 -1.73
N THR A 80 7.76 -21.87 -2.01
CA THR A 80 9.03 -22.50 -1.63
C THR A 80 10.17 -21.91 -2.44
N PHE A 81 11.17 -21.38 -1.75
CA PHE A 81 12.33 -20.78 -2.42
C PHE A 81 13.18 -21.84 -3.12
N SER A 82 13.72 -21.46 -4.27
CA SER A 82 14.59 -22.31 -5.09
C SER A 82 15.62 -21.47 -5.83
N SER A 83 16.39 -22.08 -6.74
CA SER A 83 17.34 -21.35 -7.59
C SER A 83 16.69 -20.31 -8.51
N SER A 84 15.38 -20.37 -8.72
CA SER A 84 14.64 -19.46 -9.60
C SER A 84 13.33 -18.94 -9.00
N VAL A 85 13.10 -19.16 -7.70
CA VAL A 85 11.87 -18.73 -7.02
C VAL A 85 12.24 -18.09 -5.69
N ASN A 86 11.80 -16.86 -5.51
CA ASN A 86 11.90 -16.10 -4.26
C ASN A 86 10.68 -15.19 -4.07
N SER A 87 9.53 -15.59 -4.60
CA SER A 87 8.27 -14.85 -4.52
C SER A 87 7.99 -14.47 -3.08
N THR A 88 7.89 -13.17 -2.83
CA THR A 88 7.76 -12.59 -1.51
C THR A 88 6.74 -11.47 -1.56
N GLU A 89 5.87 -11.44 -0.58
CA GLU A 89 4.81 -10.46 -0.41
C GLU A 89 5.19 -9.48 0.68
N LEU A 90 4.63 -8.28 0.62
CA LEU A 90 4.77 -7.27 1.68
C LEU A 90 3.41 -7.03 2.31
N VAL A 91 3.33 -7.23 3.62
CA VAL A 91 2.07 -7.21 4.37
C VAL A 91 2.08 -6.12 5.42
N PHE A 92 0.94 -5.42 5.53
CA PHE A 92 0.65 -4.42 6.55
C PHE A 92 -0.54 -4.90 7.39
N ALA A 93 -0.34 -4.97 8.70
CA ALA A 93 -1.37 -5.32 9.66
C ALA A 93 -1.62 -4.20 10.66
N THR A 94 -2.88 -4.05 11.04
CA THR A 94 -3.31 -3.16 12.12
C THR A 94 -4.33 -3.86 13.01
N GLY A 95 -4.29 -3.52 14.30
CA GLY A 95 -5.31 -3.88 15.29
C GLY A 95 -6.41 -2.83 15.35
N SER A 96 -7.60 -3.25 15.80
CA SER A 96 -8.71 -2.36 16.16
C SER A 96 -9.15 -2.62 17.60
N THR A 97 -9.28 -3.90 17.91
CA THR A 97 -9.19 -4.58 19.19
C THR A 97 -8.42 -5.87 18.89
N ASP A 98 -7.82 -6.52 19.89
CA ASP A 98 -6.97 -7.71 19.70
C ASP A 98 -5.63 -7.46 18.94
N THR A 99 -4.94 -8.57 18.64
CA THR A 99 -3.66 -8.55 17.93
C THR A 99 -3.85 -8.07 16.49
N ALA A 100 -2.91 -7.27 15.98
CA ALA A 100 -2.92 -6.81 14.60
C ALA A 100 -3.05 -7.97 13.60
N VAL A 101 -3.97 -7.79 12.64
CA VAL A 101 -4.18 -8.71 11.51
C VAL A 101 -3.98 -7.97 10.20
N GLU A 102 -3.66 -8.71 9.14
CA GLU A 102 -3.48 -8.16 7.79
C GLU A 102 -4.68 -7.30 7.35
N LYS A 103 -4.37 -6.15 6.76
CA LYS A 103 -5.36 -5.25 6.14
C LYS A 103 -4.98 -4.87 4.71
N LEU A 104 -3.69 -4.83 4.40
CA LEU A 104 -3.17 -4.52 3.08
C LEU A 104 -2.01 -5.44 2.75
N ARG A 105 -1.97 -5.94 1.53
CA ARG A 105 -0.90 -6.77 0.99
C ARG A 105 -0.48 -6.28 -0.39
N ILE A 106 0.81 -6.34 -0.67
CA ILE A 106 1.37 -6.33 -2.02
C ILE A 106 1.81 -7.76 -2.32
N ALA A 107 1.14 -8.40 -3.28
CA ALA A 107 1.42 -9.76 -3.71
C ALA A 107 2.78 -9.83 -4.43
N SER A 108 3.34 -11.03 -4.55
CA SER A 108 4.67 -11.23 -5.15
C SER A 108 4.75 -10.84 -6.64
N ASP A 109 3.59 -10.76 -7.31
CA ASP A 109 3.43 -10.30 -8.70
C ASP A 109 3.09 -8.80 -8.82
N GLY A 110 3.09 -8.06 -7.71
CA GLY A 110 2.90 -6.61 -7.65
C GLY A 110 1.44 -6.16 -7.47
N LYS A 111 0.47 -7.07 -7.40
CA LYS A 111 -0.94 -6.69 -7.14
C LYS A 111 -1.13 -6.22 -5.71
N VAL A 112 -2.05 -5.28 -5.48
CA VAL A 112 -2.39 -4.74 -4.16
C VAL A 112 -3.77 -5.22 -3.73
N GLY A 113 -3.84 -5.88 -2.57
CA GLY A 113 -5.09 -6.26 -1.90
C GLY A 113 -5.37 -5.38 -0.70
N ILE A 114 -6.61 -4.89 -0.56
CA ILE A 114 -7.12 -4.23 0.65
C ILE A 114 -8.31 -5.05 1.16
N GLY A 115 -8.19 -5.55 2.39
CA GLY A 115 -9.19 -6.45 2.99
C GLY A 115 -9.17 -7.88 2.44
N THR A 116 -8.21 -8.22 1.57
CA THR A 116 -8.05 -9.55 0.96
C THR A 116 -6.57 -9.89 0.82
N SER A 117 -6.24 -11.18 0.95
CA SER A 117 -4.90 -11.71 0.71
C SER A 117 -4.70 -12.23 -0.71
N VAL A 118 -5.77 -12.27 -1.53
CA VAL A 118 -5.73 -12.84 -2.90
C VAL A 118 -6.26 -11.82 -3.89
N PRO A 119 -5.50 -10.75 -4.21
CA PRO A 119 -5.94 -9.77 -5.18
C PRO A 119 -6.11 -10.40 -6.57
N VAL A 120 -7.25 -10.14 -7.20
CA VAL A 120 -7.61 -10.70 -8.52
C VAL A 120 -6.99 -9.85 -9.65
N THR A 121 -6.98 -8.53 -9.47
CA THR A 121 -6.42 -7.53 -10.37
C THR A 121 -5.37 -6.69 -9.65
N ASP A 122 -4.66 -5.83 -10.39
CA ASP A 122 -3.61 -4.93 -9.86
C ASP A 122 -4.01 -4.19 -8.59
N LEU A 123 -5.28 -3.81 -8.47
CA LEU A 123 -5.89 -3.39 -7.21
C LEU A 123 -7.16 -4.20 -6.97
N THR A 124 -7.28 -4.80 -5.78
CA THR A 124 -8.51 -5.47 -5.32
C THR A 124 -8.88 -4.94 -3.94
N VAL A 125 -10.11 -4.48 -3.78
CA VAL A 125 -10.64 -3.99 -2.49
C VAL A 125 -11.86 -4.82 -2.13
N GLU A 126 -11.76 -5.60 -1.05
CA GLU A 126 -12.90 -6.33 -0.49
C GLU A 126 -13.60 -5.47 0.57
N GLY A 127 -14.39 -4.53 0.09
CA GLY A 127 -15.18 -3.63 0.92
C GLY A 127 -15.74 -2.43 0.13
N PRO A 128 -16.60 -1.61 0.75
CA PRO A 128 -17.09 -0.39 0.13
C PRO A 128 -15.96 0.64 -0.09
N ILE A 129 -16.02 1.36 -1.21
CA ILE A 129 -15.13 2.49 -1.51
C ILE A 129 -15.93 3.79 -1.36
N THR A 130 -15.42 4.72 -0.55
CA THR A 130 -15.94 6.08 -0.48
C THR A 130 -15.16 6.98 -1.42
N LEU A 131 -15.88 7.77 -2.22
CA LEU A 131 -15.30 8.76 -3.12
C LEU A 131 -15.68 10.15 -2.61
N LYS A 132 -14.70 11.03 -2.51
CA LYS A 132 -14.94 12.42 -2.10
C LYS A 132 -15.78 13.12 -3.16
N GLU A 133 -16.75 13.91 -2.71
CA GLU A 133 -17.53 14.77 -3.60
C GLU A 133 -16.68 15.95 -4.11
N GLN A 134 -16.82 16.27 -5.38
CA GLN A 134 -16.17 17.42 -6.01
C GLN A 134 -17.08 18.13 -7.01
N ALA A 135 -16.81 19.40 -7.28
CA ALA A 135 -17.64 20.21 -8.19
C ALA A 135 -17.47 19.79 -9.65
N ASP A 136 -16.23 19.50 -10.03
CA ASP A 136 -15.78 19.17 -11.38
C ASP A 136 -14.77 18.00 -11.30
N ALA A 137 -14.55 17.30 -12.42
CA ALA A 137 -13.48 16.31 -12.52
C ALA A 137 -12.10 16.97 -12.36
N ASP A 138 -11.08 16.19 -11.95
CA ASP A 138 -9.70 16.67 -12.00
C ASP A 138 -9.26 16.84 -13.46
N ALA A 139 -8.15 17.55 -13.69
CA ALA A 139 -7.61 17.74 -15.03
C ALA A 139 -7.27 16.41 -15.71
N ASP A 140 -7.65 16.29 -16.98
CA ASP A 140 -7.50 15.04 -17.73
C ASP A 140 -6.03 14.64 -17.90
N THR A 141 -5.79 13.33 -17.76
CA THR A 141 -4.49 12.73 -18.06
C THR A 141 -4.67 11.84 -19.28
N ALA A 142 -3.89 12.11 -20.33
CA ALA A 142 -3.97 11.35 -21.58
C ALA A 142 -3.88 9.84 -21.35
N ALA A 143 -4.77 9.08 -21.98
CA ALA A 143 -4.96 7.63 -21.83
C ALA A 143 -5.54 7.15 -20.48
N TYR A 144 -6.03 8.05 -19.62
CA TYR A 144 -6.70 7.71 -18.37
C TYR A 144 -8.10 8.32 -18.31
N GLY A 145 -9.05 7.59 -17.73
CA GLY A 145 -10.35 8.10 -17.31
C GLY A 145 -10.48 8.15 -15.79
N GLN A 146 -11.53 8.80 -15.30
CA GLN A 146 -11.77 9.04 -13.88
C GLN A 146 -13.15 8.54 -13.45
N LEU A 147 -13.28 8.02 -12.23
CA LEU A 147 -14.57 7.75 -11.57
C LEU A 147 -14.69 8.68 -10.35
N TRP A 148 -15.76 9.47 -10.28
CA TRP A 148 -15.88 10.50 -9.25
C TRP A 148 -17.33 10.83 -8.88
N VAL A 149 -17.54 11.55 -7.78
CA VAL A 149 -18.88 11.96 -7.32
C VAL A 149 -19.01 13.48 -7.40
N ASN A 150 -20.05 13.95 -8.09
CA ASN A 150 -20.35 15.37 -8.22
C ASN A 150 -21.09 15.93 -6.99
N THR A 151 -20.79 17.17 -6.58
CA THR A 151 -21.43 17.89 -5.45
C THR A 151 -22.86 18.38 -5.72
N ALA A 152 -23.41 18.17 -6.92
CA ALA A 152 -24.79 18.50 -7.23
C ALA A 152 -25.75 17.78 -6.26
N THR A 153 -26.95 18.34 -6.04
CA THR A 153 -27.98 17.70 -5.21
C THR A 153 -29.11 17.15 -6.09
N PRO A 154 -29.42 15.84 -6.06
CA PRO A 154 -28.70 14.79 -5.34
C PRO A 154 -27.34 14.48 -5.96
N ASN A 155 -26.40 14.03 -5.13
CA ASN A 155 -25.06 13.65 -5.57
C ASN A 155 -25.13 12.53 -6.61
N GLN A 156 -24.22 12.59 -7.58
CA GLN A 156 -24.24 11.72 -8.75
C GLN A 156 -22.83 11.19 -9.03
N LEU A 157 -22.74 9.90 -9.33
CA LEU A 157 -21.53 9.27 -9.82
C LEU A 157 -21.30 9.63 -11.30
N TYR A 158 -20.07 9.96 -11.65
CA TYR A 158 -19.62 10.33 -12.99
C TYR A 158 -18.39 9.51 -13.40
N PHE A 159 -18.28 9.26 -14.70
CA PHE A 159 -17.07 8.82 -15.39
C PHE A 159 -16.61 9.94 -16.32
N THR A 160 -15.32 10.27 -16.32
CA THR A 160 -14.71 11.19 -17.29
C THR A 160 -13.76 10.38 -18.17
N ASP A 161 -13.88 10.52 -19.49
CA ASP A 161 -12.96 9.84 -20.43
C ASP A 161 -11.63 10.58 -20.59
N ASP A 162 -10.72 10.01 -21.39
CA ASP A 162 -9.37 10.57 -21.61
C ASP A 162 -9.35 11.83 -22.49
N ALA A 163 -10.52 12.23 -23.02
CA ALA A 163 -10.73 13.47 -23.75
C ALA A 163 -11.45 14.54 -22.91
N GLY A 164 -11.75 14.26 -21.63
CA GLY A 164 -12.39 15.19 -20.70
C GLY A 164 -13.91 15.25 -20.79
N TYR A 165 -14.56 14.26 -21.42
CA TYR A 165 -16.01 14.23 -21.47
C TYR A 165 -16.61 13.54 -20.24
N ASP A 166 -17.40 14.31 -19.49
CA ASP A 166 -18.11 13.82 -18.31
C ASP A 166 -19.40 13.07 -18.66
N GLN A 167 -19.52 11.86 -18.11
CA GLN A 167 -20.67 10.99 -18.28
C GLN A 167 -21.24 10.64 -16.92
N LYS A 168 -22.50 11.02 -16.69
CA LYS A 168 -23.24 10.64 -15.49
C LYS A 168 -23.51 9.12 -15.50
N VAL A 169 -22.98 8.41 -14.51
CA VAL A 169 -23.13 6.95 -14.35
C VAL A 169 -24.41 6.61 -13.57
N SER A 170 -24.80 7.45 -12.60
CA SER A 170 -25.97 7.21 -11.77
C SER A 170 -27.08 8.24 -12.02
N GLY A 171 -28.24 7.84 -12.55
CA GLY A 171 -29.46 8.67 -12.54
C GLY A 171 -30.54 8.40 -13.58
N GLY A 172 -30.69 7.14 -14.00
CA GLY A 172 -31.83 6.63 -14.76
C GLY A 172 -31.91 5.11 -14.58
N THR A 173 -33.05 4.50 -14.89
CA THR A 173 -33.34 3.06 -14.67
C THR A 173 -32.42 2.07 -15.41
N ALA A 174 -31.41 2.57 -16.13
CA ALA A 174 -30.25 1.82 -16.58
C ALA A 174 -29.06 2.77 -16.78
N LEU A 175 -27.84 2.26 -16.59
CA LEU A 175 -26.62 2.85 -17.15
C LEU A 175 -26.88 3.13 -18.65
N ARG A 176 -26.90 4.41 -19.07
CA ARG A 176 -26.97 4.74 -20.50
C ARG A 176 -25.62 4.41 -21.15
N VAL A 177 -25.38 3.13 -21.42
CA VAL A 177 -24.47 2.77 -22.50
C VAL A 177 -25.15 3.27 -23.77
N HIS A 178 -24.51 4.19 -24.49
CA HIS A 178 -25.04 4.78 -25.72
C HIS A 178 -25.63 3.70 -26.63
N SER A 179 -26.97 3.59 -26.71
CA SER A 179 -27.58 2.93 -27.84
C SER A 179 -27.40 3.87 -29.02
N HIS A 180 -26.55 3.49 -29.97
CA HIS A 180 -26.50 4.14 -31.27
C HIS A 180 -27.87 4.01 -31.93
N ASN A 181 -28.68 5.05 -31.84
CA ASN A 181 -29.91 5.15 -32.60
C ASN A 181 -29.61 5.98 -33.86
N SER A 182 -29.41 5.31 -34.99
CA SER A 182 -29.55 5.89 -36.32
C SER A 182 -29.59 4.72 -37.31
N TRP A 183 -30.60 4.50 -38.16
CA TRP A 183 -31.67 5.35 -38.64
C TRP A 183 -32.74 4.41 -39.24
N VAL A 184 -34.02 4.48 -38.83
CA VAL A 184 -35.12 3.86 -39.60
C VAL A 184 -35.45 4.81 -40.74
N MET A 185 -34.88 4.58 -41.93
CA MET A 185 -35.30 5.34 -43.12
C MET A 185 -36.55 4.62 -43.60
N GLY A 186 -37.70 5.27 -43.40
CA GLY A 186 -38.94 4.84 -44.01
C GLY A 186 -38.78 4.73 -45.53
N GLY A 187 -39.30 3.63 -46.06
CA GLY A 187 -39.63 3.37 -47.45
C GLY A 187 -40.78 2.39 -47.47
#